data_AF-A0A0S8CHJ0-F1
#
_entry.id   AF-A0A0S8CHJ0-F1
#
_cell.length_a   1.000
_cell.length_b   1.000
_cell.length_c   1.000
_cell.angle_alpha   90.00
_cell.angle_beta   90.00
_cell.angle_gamma   90.00
#
_symmetry.space_group_name_H-M   'P 1'
#
loop_
_entity.id
_entity.type
_entity.pdbx_description
1 polymer ?
#
loop_
_entity_poly.entity_id
_entity_poly.type
_entity_poly.pdbx_seq_one_letter_code
_entity_poly.pdbx_strand_id
1 'polypeptide(L)'
;MERDQIQRQKYALSLGKTIQGHYHYLKTTVQDFQEKCLRVAPGRSVPPDIINQIRESYKAIRDRLTEIKSIQQLLQTKYRQFYHRDPVQDKEIIEFEFLSKNAYSKFEFTLKEIEAKKKMERERLAQMGHKDGPSRG
;
A
#
# COMPACT_ATOMS: atom_id res chain seq x y z
N MET A 1 2.77 38.84 -19.66
CA MET A 1 2.93 39.29 -18.26
C MET A 1 1.72 38.93 -17.42
N GLU A 2 0.60 39.65 -17.48
CA GLU A 2 -0.58 39.37 -16.61
C GLU A 2 -1.28 38.04 -16.93
N ARG A 3 -1.53 37.74 -18.22
CA ARG A 3 -2.13 36.46 -18.65
C ARG A 3 -1.30 35.24 -18.23
N ASP A 4 0.03 35.34 -18.31
CA ASP A 4 0.94 34.25 -17.92
C ASP A 4 0.90 34.01 -16.41
N GLN A 5 0.80 35.08 -15.63
CA GLN A 5 0.68 35.00 -14.18
C GLN A 5 -0.65 34.35 -13.76
N ILE A 6 -1.76 34.75 -14.39
CA ILE A 6 -3.08 34.13 -14.19
C ILE A 6 -3.04 32.64 -14.58
N GLN A 7 -2.40 32.29 -15.69
CA GLN A 7 -2.31 30.89 -16.14
C GLN A 7 -1.48 30.04 -15.16
N ARG A 8 -0.36 30.58 -14.66
CA ARG A 8 0.46 29.89 -13.65
C ARG A 8 -0.29 29.70 -12.33
N GLN A 9 -1.09 30.68 -11.93
CA GLN A 9 -1.93 30.58 -10.73
C GLN A 9 -3.01 29.50 -10.90
N LYS A 10 -3.73 29.49 -12.04
CA LYS A 10 -4.74 28.46 -12.34
C LYS A 10 -4.14 27.05 -12.31
N TYR A 11 -2.94 26.88 -12.86
CA TYR A 11 -2.25 25.59 -12.86
C TYR A 11 -1.82 25.17 -11.44
N ALA A 12 -1.28 26.10 -10.64
CA ALA A 12 -0.95 25.81 -9.24
C ALA A 12 -2.18 25.38 -8.43
N LEU A 13 -3.33 26.04 -8.66
CA LEU A 13 -4.60 25.66 -8.03
C LEU A 13 -5.08 24.28 -8.48
N SER A 14 -4.94 23.92 -9.77
CA SER A 14 -5.31 22.57 -10.22
C SER A 14 -4.42 21.49 -9.60
N LEU A 15 -3.12 21.76 -9.44
CA LEU A 15 -2.20 20.86 -8.74
C LEU A 15 -2.61 20.66 -7.27
N GLY A 16 -3.02 21.74 -6.58
CA GLY A 16 -3.56 21.65 -5.21
C GLY A 16 -4.82 20.79 -5.13
N LYS A 17 -5.74 20.92 -6.10
CA LYS A 17 -6.93 20.06 -6.19
C LYS A 17 -6.57 18.60 -6.43
N THR A 18 -5.54 18.31 -7.22
CA THR A 18 -5.05 16.94 -7.41
C THR A 18 -4.54 16.35 -6.10
N ILE A 19 -3.78 17.10 -5.30
CA ILE A 19 -3.35 16.67 -3.96
C ILE A 19 -4.57 16.37 -3.08
N GLN A 20 -5.58 17.25 -3.04
CA GLN A 20 -6.79 17.03 -2.27
C GLN A 20 -7.54 15.76 -2.70
N GLY A 21 -7.66 15.52 -4.02
CA GLY A 21 -8.27 14.31 -4.55
C GLY A 21 -7.54 13.04 -4.11
N HIS A 22 -6.20 13.04 -4.19
CA HIS A 22 -5.40 11.92 -3.70
C HIS A 22 -5.50 11.74 -2.18
N TYR A 23 -5.50 12.84 -1.42
CA TYR A 23 -5.68 12.81 0.03
C TYR A 23 -7.00 12.14 0.43
N HIS A 24 -8.12 12.54 -0.19
CA HIS A 24 -9.43 11.94 0.10
C HIS A 24 -9.47 10.46 -0.26
N TYR A 25 -8.89 10.08 -1.40
CA TYR A 25 -8.74 8.67 -1.79
C TYR A 25 -7.92 7.87 -0.77
N LEU A 26 -6.78 8.41 -0.31
CA LEU A 26 -5.91 7.74 0.65
C LEU A 26 -6.59 7.55 2.01
N LYS A 27 -7.38 8.54 2.45
CA LYS A 27 -8.08 8.50 3.74
C LYS A 27 -8.98 7.27 3.88
N THR A 28 -9.71 6.90 2.82
CA THR A 28 -10.56 5.70 2.82
C THR A 28 -9.75 4.44 2.50
N THR A 29 -8.90 4.50 1.48
CA THR A 29 -8.19 3.33 0.95
C THR A 29 -7.21 2.74 1.96
N VAL A 30 -6.53 3.57 2.75
CA VAL A 30 -5.58 3.09 3.77
C VAL A 30 -6.29 2.30 4.87
N GLN A 31 -7.47 2.74 5.30
CA GLN A 31 -8.27 2.03 6.30
C GLN A 31 -8.70 0.66 5.77
N ASP A 32 -9.31 0.62 4.58
CA ASP A 32 -9.72 -0.64 3.92
C ASP A 32 -8.53 -1.58 3.71
N PHE A 33 -7.38 -1.02 3.32
CA PHE A 33 -6.15 -1.77 3.13
C PHE A 33 -5.65 -2.42 4.42
N GLN A 34 -5.67 -1.69 5.54
CA GLN A 34 -5.28 -2.24 6.83
C GLN A 34 -6.18 -3.41 7.24
N GLU A 35 -7.49 -3.26 7.07
CA GLU A 35 -8.44 -4.34 7.35
C GLU A 35 -8.19 -5.58 6.48
N LYS A 36 -7.92 -5.41 5.19
CA LYS A 36 -7.58 -6.52 4.29
C LYS A 36 -6.31 -7.24 4.75
N CYS A 37 -5.27 -6.50 5.13
CA CYS A 37 -4.04 -7.08 5.67
C CYS A 37 -4.29 -7.91 6.94
N LEU A 38 -5.17 -7.46 7.84
CA LEU A 38 -5.50 -8.18 9.09
C LEU A 38 -6.27 -9.49 8.85
N ARG A 39 -6.95 -9.65 7.71
CA ARG A 39 -7.65 -10.90 7.36
C ARG A 39 -6.68 -12.03 7.02
N VAL A 40 -5.44 -11.69 6.67
CA VAL A 40 -4.37 -12.66 6.42
C VAL A 40 -3.75 -13.04 7.76
N ALA A 41 -4.14 -14.20 8.27
CA ALA A 41 -3.70 -14.70 9.57
C ALA A 41 -3.11 -16.12 9.44
N PRO A 42 -2.11 -16.47 10.28
CA PRO A 42 -1.59 -17.83 10.35
C PRO A 42 -2.72 -18.82 10.69
N GLY A 43 -2.76 -19.97 10.02
CA GLY A 43 -3.77 -21.01 10.25
C GLY A 43 -5.05 -20.89 9.43
N ARG A 44 -5.22 -19.80 8.64
CA ARG A 44 -6.26 -19.72 7.62
C ARG A 44 -5.71 -20.03 6.23
N SER A 45 -6.51 -20.70 5.41
CA SER A 45 -6.23 -20.77 3.98
C SER A 45 -6.53 -19.40 3.38
N VAL A 46 -5.50 -18.69 2.92
CA VAL A 46 -5.63 -17.39 2.27
C VAL A 46 -5.66 -17.59 0.76
N PRO A 47 -6.74 -17.22 0.07
CA PRO A 47 -6.83 -17.33 -1.38
C PRO A 47 -5.79 -16.44 -2.10
N PRO A 48 -5.21 -16.89 -3.22
CA PRO A 48 -4.29 -16.08 -4.02
C PRO A 48 -4.87 -14.72 -4.43
N ASP A 49 -6.16 -14.65 -4.73
CA ASP A 49 -6.82 -13.40 -5.14
C ASP A 49 -6.78 -12.34 -4.05
N ILE A 50 -6.89 -12.74 -2.76
CA ILE A 50 -6.79 -11.81 -1.63
C ILE A 50 -5.37 -11.26 -1.52
N ILE A 51 -4.35 -12.10 -1.72
CA ILE A 51 -2.94 -11.69 -1.73
C ILE A 51 -2.70 -10.66 -2.84
N ASN A 52 -3.21 -10.92 -4.05
CA ASN A 52 -3.08 -10.01 -5.18
C ASN A 52 -3.79 -8.68 -4.93
N GLN A 53 -5.03 -8.70 -4.42
CA GLN A 53 -5.76 -7.49 -4.06
C GLN A 53 -5.03 -6.63 -3.03
N ILE A 54 -4.40 -7.24 -2.02
CA ILE A 54 -3.59 -6.52 -1.02
C ILE A 54 -2.38 -5.86 -1.69
N ARG A 55 -1.65 -6.60 -2.53
CA ARG A 55 -0.48 -6.08 -3.26
C ARG A 55 -0.83 -4.92 -4.19
N GLU A 56 -1.92 -5.05 -4.94
CA GLU A 56 -2.43 -3.99 -5.82
C GLU A 56 -2.88 -2.76 -5.03
N SER A 57 -3.58 -2.96 -3.92
CA SER A 57 -4.00 -1.85 -3.03
C SER A 57 -2.80 -1.11 -2.46
N TYR A 58 -1.76 -1.83 -2.01
CA TYR A 58 -0.53 -1.21 -1.52
C TYR A 58 0.21 -0.44 -2.62
N LYS A 59 0.27 -0.99 -3.83
CA LYS A 59 0.83 -0.29 -4.99
C LYS A 59 0.06 1.01 -5.28
N ALA A 60 -1.27 0.97 -5.31
CA ALA A 60 -2.10 2.14 -5.57
C ALA A 60 -1.90 3.23 -4.50
N ILE A 61 -1.81 2.86 -3.22
CA ILE A 61 -1.49 3.80 -2.14
C ILE A 61 -0.12 4.46 -2.39
N ARG A 62 0.90 3.67 -2.71
CA ARG A 62 2.24 4.19 -2.98
C ARG A 62 2.29 5.13 -4.19
N ASP A 63 1.63 4.77 -5.28
CA ASP A 63 1.60 5.58 -6.50
C ASP A 63 1.02 6.97 -6.20
N ARG A 64 -0.08 7.03 -5.43
CA ARG A 64 -0.73 8.29 -5.01
C ARG A 64 0.15 9.11 -4.07
N LEU A 65 0.82 8.47 -3.12
CA LEU A 65 1.77 9.16 -2.23
C LEU A 65 2.95 9.74 -3.01
N THR A 66 3.46 9.02 -4.02
CA THR A 66 4.52 9.52 -4.91
C THR A 66 4.03 10.71 -5.74
N GLU A 67 2.85 10.63 -6.33
CA GLU A 67 2.23 11.74 -7.08
C GLU A 67 2.08 12.99 -6.20
N ILE A 68 1.56 12.84 -4.98
CA ILE A 68 1.46 13.94 -4.01
C ILE A 68 2.84 14.56 -3.77
N LYS A 69 3.86 13.75 -3.43
CA LYS A 69 5.22 14.27 -3.15
C LYS A 69 5.80 15.03 -4.34
N SER A 70 5.64 14.51 -5.56
CA SER A 70 6.09 15.19 -6.78
C SER A 70 5.37 16.51 -7.02
N ILE A 71 4.05 16.56 -6.79
CA ILE A 71 3.26 17.80 -6.94
C ILE A 71 3.67 18.81 -5.86
N GLN A 72 3.83 18.39 -4.61
CA GLN A 72 4.29 19.25 -3.52
C GLN A 72 5.67 19.86 -3.83
N GLN A 73 6.60 19.05 -4.34
CA GLN A 73 7.92 19.52 -4.75
C GLN A 73 7.82 20.56 -5.89
N LEU A 74 6.98 20.29 -6.89
CA LEU A 74 6.76 21.22 -8.01
C LEU A 74 6.16 22.55 -7.53
N LEU A 75 5.17 22.49 -6.62
CA LEU A 75 4.53 23.68 -6.05
C LEU A 75 5.52 24.51 -5.22
N GLN A 76 6.37 23.86 -4.41
CA GLN A 76 7.37 24.53 -3.59
C GLN A 76 8.50 25.18 -4.40
N THR A 77 8.87 24.60 -5.53
CA THR A 77 9.99 25.06 -6.35
C THR A 77 9.55 26.08 -7.40
N LYS A 78 8.53 25.76 -8.20
CA LYS A 78 8.15 26.53 -9.39
C LYS A 78 6.95 27.46 -9.17
N TYR A 79 6.08 27.15 -8.20
CA TYR A 79 4.83 27.88 -7.97
C TYR A 79 4.72 28.40 -6.53
N ARG A 80 5.85 28.64 -5.86
CA ARG A 80 5.91 28.99 -4.43
C ARG A 80 4.99 30.14 -4.04
N GLN A 81 4.90 31.16 -4.89
CA GLN A 81 4.05 32.35 -4.68
C GLN A 81 2.54 32.06 -4.67
N PHE A 82 2.12 30.88 -5.13
CA PHE A 82 0.71 30.44 -5.16
C PHE A 82 0.45 29.26 -4.23
N TYR A 83 1.49 28.69 -3.62
CA TYR A 83 1.39 27.48 -2.82
C TYR A 83 1.21 27.80 -1.34
N HIS A 84 0.13 27.28 -0.76
CA HIS A 84 -0.16 27.35 0.66
C HIS A 84 -0.12 25.94 1.22
N ARG A 85 0.80 25.69 2.15
CA ARG A 85 0.88 24.40 2.84
C ARG A 85 -0.27 24.26 3.82
N ASP A 86 -0.81 23.06 3.90
CA ASP A 86 -1.68 22.60 4.98
C ASP A 86 -0.87 21.61 5.85
N PRO A 87 -0.39 22.05 7.03
CA PRO A 87 0.42 21.20 7.91
C PRO A 87 -0.34 19.97 8.43
N VAL A 88 -1.67 20.06 8.56
CA VAL A 88 -2.50 18.94 9.04
C VAL A 88 -2.58 17.88 7.96
N GLN A 89 -2.88 18.30 6.72
CA GLN A 89 -2.88 17.40 5.57
C GLN A 89 -1.51 16.75 5.36
N ASP A 90 -0.42 17.53 5.43
CA ASP A 90 0.95 17.03 5.28
C ASP A 90 1.26 15.95 6.34
N LYS A 91 0.84 16.15 7.59
CA LYS A 91 1.01 15.17 8.67
C LYS A 91 0.23 13.88 8.40
N GLU A 92 -1.04 13.99 8.02
CA GLU A 92 -1.87 12.82 7.72
C GLU A 92 -1.34 12.02 6.52
N ILE A 93 -0.80 12.68 5.49
CA ILE A 93 -0.14 12.01 4.35
C ILE A 93 1.07 11.18 4.81
N ILE A 94 1.87 11.70 5.74
CA ILE A 94 3.00 10.97 6.32
C ILE A 94 2.49 9.77 7.14
N GLU A 95 1.40 9.95 7.89
CA GLU A 95 0.77 8.87 8.64
C GLU A 95 0.23 7.77 7.72
N PHE A 96 -0.39 8.12 6.59
CA PHE A 96 -0.84 7.16 5.57
C PHE A 96 0.31 6.31 5.04
N GLU A 97 1.46 6.93 4.75
CA GLU A 97 2.66 6.21 4.32
C GLU A 97 3.16 5.24 5.40
N PHE A 98 3.21 5.70 6.66
CA PHE A 98 3.65 4.86 7.77
C PHE A 98 2.72 3.67 8.01
N LEU A 99 1.41 3.92 8.09
CA LEU A 99 0.39 2.91 8.37
C LEU A 99 0.34 1.84 7.28
N SER A 100 0.32 2.27 6.01
CA SER A 100 0.31 1.34 4.88
C SER A 100 1.58 0.50 4.81
N LYS A 101 2.76 1.09 5.01
CA LYS A 101 4.02 0.36 5.05
C LYS A 101 4.05 -0.67 6.18
N ASN A 102 3.63 -0.28 7.39
CA ASN A 102 3.60 -1.17 8.56
C ASN A 102 2.65 -2.36 8.33
N ALA A 103 1.44 -2.09 7.86
CA ALA A 103 0.46 -3.13 7.57
C ALA A 103 0.94 -4.09 6.47
N TYR A 104 1.54 -3.57 5.39
CA TYR A 104 2.08 -4.40 4.32
C TYR A 104 3.25 -5.27 4.80
N SER A 105 4.17 -4.72 5.61
CA SER A 105 5.29 -5.49 6.17
C SER A 105 4.82 -6.64 7.04
N LYS A 106 3.79 -6.41 7.88
CA LYS A 106 3.17 -7.48 8.69
C LYS A 106 2.53 -8.55 7.81
N PHE A 107 1.77 -8.14 6.80
CA PHE A 107 1.16 -9.05 5.83
C PHE A 107 2.20 -9.94 5.14
N GLU A 108 3.29 -9.38 4.61
CA GLU A 108 4.35 -10.14 3.94
C GLU A 108 5.06 -11.10 4.90
N PHE A 109 5.27 -10.70 6.16
CA PHE A 109 5.81 -11.59 7.18
C PHE A 109 4.88 -12.78 7.43
N THR A 110 3.60 -12.52 7.68
CA THR A 110 2.59 -13.57 7.91
C THR A 110 2.44 -14.50 6.70
N LEU A 111 2.52 -13.97 5.47
CA LEU A 111 2.46 -14.78 4.27
C LEU A 111 3.62 -15.80 4.22
N LYS A 112 4.84 -15.35 4.54
CA LYS A 112 6.01 -16.24 4.63
C LYS A 112 5.85 -17.31 5.70
N GLU A 113 5.27 -16.98 6.85
CA GLU A 113 4.97 -17.97 7.90
C GLU A 113 3.97 -19.03 7.42
N ILE A 114 2.93 -18.62 6.69
CA ILE A 114 1.93 -19.53 6.10
C ILE A 114 2.60 -20.47 5.09
N GLU A 115 3.45 -19.94 4.21
CA GLU A 115 4.18 -20.73 3.21
C GLU A 115 5.15 -21.73 3.85
N ALA A 116 5.90 -21.30 4.87
CA ALA A 116 6.81 -22.15 5.62
C ALA A 116 6.07 -23.31 6.32
N LYS A 117 4.94 -23.01 6.98
CA LYS A 117 4.11 -24.05 7.62
C LYS A 117 3.55 -25.05 6.61
N LYS A 118 3.03 -24.56 5.47
CA LYS A 118 2.55 -25.42 4.38
C LYS A 118 3.65 -26.32 3.82
N LYS A 119 4.88 -25.81 3.70
CA LYS A 119 6.03 -26.59 3.25
C LYS A 119 6.39 -27.70 4.25
N MET A 120 6.51 -27.37 5.54
CA MET A 120 6.81 -28.35 6.59
C MET A 120 5.74 -29.46 6.66
N GLU A 121 4.46 -29.10 6.51
CA GLU A 121 3.38 -30.08 6.52
C GLU A 121 3.44 -31.03 5.31
N ARG A 122 3.73 -30.50 4.11
CA ARG A 122 3.92 -31.32 2.91
C ARG A 122 5.09 -32.30 3.06
N GLU A 123 6.20 -31.84 3.62
CA GLU A 123 7.38 -32.68 3.89
C GLU A 123 7.07 -33.77 4.91
N ARG A 124 6.31 -33.46 5.97
CA ARG A 124 5.83 -34.45 6.94
C ARG A 124 4.94 -35.52 6.31
N LEU A 125 3.97 -35.11 5.50
CA LEU A 125 3.07 -36.02 4.80
C LEU A 125 3.82 -36.92 3.80
N ALA A 126 4.82 -36.37 3.09
CA ALA A 126 5.66 -37.15 2.18
C ALA A 126 6.52 -38.20 2.91
N GLN A 127 7.02 -37.89 4.12
CA GLN A 127 7.77 -38.84 4.94
C GLN A 127 6.90 -39.96 5.52
N MET A 128 5.64 -39.67 5.85
CA MET A 128 4.68 -40.67 6.35
C MET A 128 4.22 -41.62 5.22
N GLY A 129 3.95 -41.10 4.02
CA GLY A 129 3.57 -41.92 2.87
C GLY A 129 4.66 -42.87 2.36
N HIS A 130 5.93 -42.66 2.75
CA HIS A 130 7.04 -43.55 2.41
C HIS A 130 7.21 -44.76 3.35
N LYS A 131 6.53 -44.79 4.51
CA LYS A 131 6.66 -45.87 5.51
C LYS A 131 5.66 -47.02 5.35
N ASP A 132 4.63 -46.87 4.50
CA ASP A 132 3.59 -47.89 4.26
C ASP A 132 3.79 -48.67 2.95
N GLY A 133 5.04 -48.91 2.54
CA GLY A 133 5.36 -49.88 1.48
C GLY A 133 5.40 -51.30 2.05
N PRO A 134 4.74 -52.31 1.45
CA PRO A 134 4.57 -53.62 2.07
C PRO A 134 5.92 -54.33 2.24
N SER A 135 6.24 -54.73 3.47
CA SER A 135 7.20 -55.81 3.72
C SER A 135 6.68 -57.07 3.04
N ARG A 136 7.16 -57.35 1.83
CA ARG A 136 7.07 -58.69 1.24
C ARG A 136 8.10 -59.55 1.94
N GLY A 137 7.62 -60.39 2.86
CA GLY A 137 8.34 -61.54 3.38
C GLY A 137 8.49 -62.64 2.34
#